data_AF-A0AAP0WYD7-F1
#
_entry.id   AF-A0AAP0WYD7-F1
#
_cell.length_a   1.000
_cell.length_b   1.000
_cell.length_c   1.000
_cell.angle_alpha   90.00
_cell.angle_beta   90.00
_cell.angle_gamma   90.00
#
_symmetry.space_group_name_H-M   'P 1'
#
loop_
_entity.id
_entity.type
_entity.pdbx_description
1 polymer ?
#
loop_
_entity_poly.entity_id
_entity_poly.type
_entity_poly.pdbx_seq_one_letter_code
_entity_poly.pdbx_strand_id
1 'polypeptide(L)'
;MPMPASYPTYVPRKQFTQYLDDYVSHFKISPRYHRSVESANYDEGTRKWYVKVRNVSSDEIEEYHGRFLVVATGETTDAFIPEVEGLNSFTGEVLHTTQVQIGKGI
;
A
#
# COMPACT_ATOMS: atom_id res chain seq x y z
N MET A 1 6.07 -14.69 -13.30
CA MET A 1 6.91 -14.23 -14.43
C MET A 1 8.24 -13.78 -13.84
N PRO A 2 9.40 -14.16 -14.41
CA PRO A 2 10.69 -13.62 -13.95
C PRO A 2 10.83 -12.15 -14.35
N MET A 3 11.71 -11.41 -13.66
CA MET A 3 12.11 -10.07 -14.11
C MET A 3 12.73 -10.14 -15.52
N PRO A 4 12.47 -9.16 -16.41
CA PRO A 4 13.07 -9.12 -17.73
C PRO A 4 14.60 -9.09 -17.66
N ALA A 5 15.28 -9.87 -18.51
CA ALA A 5 16.74 -9.90 -18.57
C ALA A 5 17.36 -8.57 -19.03
N SER A 6 16.57 -7.68 -19.64
CA SER A 6 16.98 -6.33 -20.03
C SER A 6 16.99 -5.34 -18.87
N TYR A 7 16.39 -5.67 -17.74
CA TYR A 7 16.42 -4.80 -16.56
C TYR A 7 17.78 -4.88 -15.86
N PRO A 8 18.27 -3.77 -15.28
CA PRO A 8 19.47 -3.81 -14.46
C PRO A 8 19.22 -4.61 -13.18
N THR A 9 20.30 -5.06 -12.54
CA THR A 9 20.22 -5.78 -11.25
C THR A 9 19.45 -5.02 -10.18
N TYR A 10 19.59 -3.68 -10.15
CA TYR A 10 18.82 -2.79 -9.30
C TYR A 10 17.80 -2.02 -10.14
N VAL A 11 16.57 -2.54 -10.15
CA VAL A 11 15.51 -2.03 -11.03
C VAL A 11 15.04 -0.65 -10.56
N PRO A 12 15.12 0.39 -11.41
CA PRO A 12 14.57 1.70 -11.11
C PRO A 12 13.06 1.65 -10.92
N ARG A 13 12.52 2.53 -10.08
CA ARG A 13 11.08 2.60 -9.76
C ARG A 13 10.17 2.50 -11.00
N LYS A 14 10.46 3.26 -12.07
CA LYS A 14 9.62 3.28 -13.29
C LYS A 14 9.52 1.90 -13.93
N GLN A 15 10.64 1.18 -14.04
CA GLN A 15 10.68 -0.17 -14.61
C GLN A 15 9.98 -1.18 -13.69
N PHE A 16 10.16 -1.05 -12.37
CA PHE A 16 9.47 -1.92 -11.42
C PHE A 16 7.94 -1.74 -11.48
N THR A 17 7.45 -0.50 -11.59
CA THR A 17 6.02 -0.23 -11.79
C THR A 17 5.50 -0.86 -13.08
N GLN A 18 6.22 -0.71 -14.20
CA GLN A 18 5.84 -1.34 -15.46
C GLN A 18 5.77 -2.88 -15.34
N TYR A 19 6.73 -3.49 -14.66
CA TYR A 19 6.71 -4.93 -14.41
C TYR A 19 5.45 -5.37 -13.63
N LEU A 20 5.00 -4.59 -12.64
CA LEU A 20 3.77 -4.89 -11.91
C LEU A 20 2.53 -4.76 -12.81
N ASP A 21 2.48 -3.76 -13.70
CA ASP A 21 1.39 -3.61 -14.67
C ASP A 21 1.35 -4.81 -15.65
N ASP A 22 2.52 -5.24 -16.14
CA ASP A 22 2.66 -6.41 -17.01
C ASP A 22 2.24 -7.69 -16.27
N TYR A 23 2.57 -7.81 -14.99
CA TYR A 23 2.16 -8.94 -14.14
C TYR A 23 0.64 -8.99 -14.00
N VAL A 24 -0.01 -7.86 -13.72
CA VAL A 24 -1.48 -7.74 -13.61
C VAL A 24 -2.13 -8.15 -14.93
N SER A 25 -1.60 -7.68 -16.07
CA SER A 25 -2.10 -8.02 -17.40
C SER A 25 -1.93 -9.51 -17.73
N HIS A 26 -0.74 -10.08 -17.48
CA HIS A 26 -0.41 -11.47 -17.78
C HIS A 26 -1.31 -12.45 -17.03
N PHE A 27 -1.56 -12.19 -15.74
CA PHE A 27 -2.39 -13.05 -14.89
C PHE A 27 -3.88 -12.63 -14.88
N LYS A 28 -4.26 -11.62 -15.66
CA LYS A 28 -5.63 -11.09 -15.75
C LYS A 28 -6.21 -10.74 -14.37
N ILE A 29 -5.39 -10.13 -13.53
CA ILE A 29 -5.78 -9.70 -12.19
C ILE A 29 -6.59 -8.42 -12.35
N SER A 30 -7.73 -8.32 -11.65
CA SER A 30 -8.58 -7.14 -11.66
C SER A 30 -8.75 -6.60 -10.24
N PRO A 31 -7.78 -5.83 -9.71
CA PRO A 31 -7.89 -5.25 -8.38
C PRO A 31 -9.02 -4.23 -8.31
N ARG A 32 -9.71 -4.18 -7.17
CA ARG A 32 -10.68 -3.12 -6.87
C ARG A 32 -9.97 -1.98 -6.15
N TYR A 33 -9.55 -0.96 -6.90
CA TYR A 33 -8.92 0.25 -6.34
C TYR A 33 -9.92 1.15 -5.63
N HIS A 34 -9.44 2.09 -4.79
CA HIS A 34 -10.31 2.99 -4.00
C HIS A 34 -11.23 2.29 -3.00
N ARG A 35 -10.84 1.10 -2.53
CA ARG A 35 -11.56 0.32 -1.52
C ARG A 35 -10.71 0.29 -0.26
N SER A 36 -11.02 1.16 0.69
CA SER A 36 -10.37 1.22 2.00
C SER A 36 -11.01 0.17 2.90
N VAL A 37 -10.23 -0.79 3.39
CA VAL A 37 -10.71 -1.75 4.39
C VAL A 37 -10.71 -1.06 5.74
N GLU A 38 -11.89 -0.90 6.35
CA GLU A 38 -12.06 -0.21 7.63
C GLU A 38 -12.07 -1.20 8.80
N SER A 39 -12.58 -2.43 8.58
CA SER A 39 -12.48 -3.52 9.55
C SER A 39 -12.65 -4.89 8.92
N ALA A 40 -12.12 -5.92 9.58
CA ALA A 40 -12.31 -7.31 9.22
C ALA A 40 -12.57 -8.14 10.50
N ASN A 41 -13.72 -8.80 10.57
CA ASN A 41 -14.14 -9.59 11.73
C ASN A 41 -14.42 -11.03 11.31
N TYR A 42 -13.92 -12.00 12.07
CA TYR A 42 -14.21 -13.40 11.83
C TYR A 42 -15.47 -13.82 12.58
N ASP A 43 -16.42 -14.40 11.86
CA ASP A 43 -17.65 -14.95 12.43
C ASP A 43 -17.54 -16.48 12.51
N GLU A 44 -17.56 -17.01 13.73
CA GLU A 44 -17.43 -18.44 13.99
C GLU A 44 -18.65 -19.25 13.51
N GLY A 45 -19.85 -18.66 13.52
CA GLY A 45 -21.08 -19.35 13.13
C GLY A 45 -21.11 -19.69 11.64
N THR A 46 -20.70 -18.75 10.79
CA THR A 46 -20.61 -18.89 9.33
C THR A 46 -19.21 -19.31 8.86
N ARG A 47 -18.22 -19.28 9.75
CA ARG A 47 -16.81 -19.59 9.49
C ARG A 47 -16.23 -18.74 8.35
N LYS A 48 -16.53 -17.44 8.38
CA LYS A 48 -16.14 -16.46 7.36
C LYS A 48 -15.67 -15.16 8.00
N TRP A 49 -14.78 -14.49 7.29
CA TRP A 49 -14.43 -13.11 7.49
C TRP A 49 -15.50 -12.21 6.88
N TYR A 50 -15.91 -11.20 7.64
CA TYR A 50 -16.76 -10.08 7.25
C TYR A 50 -15.89 -8.85 7.19
N VAL A 51 -15.72 -8.30 6.00
CA VAL A 51 -14.83 -7.17 5.73
C VAL A 51 -15.67 -5.97 5.36
N LYS A 52 -15.62 -4.93 6.19
CA LYS A 52 -16.25 -3.64 5.91
C LYS A 52 -15.29 -2.80 5.10
N VAL A 53 -15.75 -2.34 3.94
CA VAL A 53 -14.95 -1.60 2.97
C VAL A 53 -15.64 -0.30 2.64
N ARG A 54 -14.90 0.81 2.73
CA ARG A 54 -15.36 2.11 2.26
C ARG A 54 -14.87 2.35 0.84
N ASN A 55 -15.79 2.66 -0.06
CA ASN A 55 -15.46 3.17 -1.39
C ASN A 55 -15.02 4.62 -1.26
N VAL A 56 -13.73 4.90 -1.43
CA VAL A 56 -13.16 6.24 -1.22
C VAL A 56 -13.66 7.26 -2.26
N SER A 57 -14.19 6.80 -3.39
CA SER A 57 -14.71 7.68 -4.44
C SER A 57 -16.17 8.09 -4.21
N SER A 58 -17.01 7.23 -3.63
CA SER A 58 -18.44 7.50 -3.37
C SER A 58 -18.80 7.68 -1.89
N ASP A 59 -17.87 7.38 -0.97
CA ASP A 59 -18.07 7.27 0.48
C ASP A 59 -19.07 6.19 0.92
N GLU A 60 -19.49 5.32 -0.01
CA GLU A 60 -20.39 4.20 0.28
C GLU A 60 -19.68 3.08 1.04
N ILE A 61 -20.43 2.40 1.90
CA ILE A 61 -19.95 1.24 2.65
C ILE A 61 -20.39 -0.04 1.94
N GLU A 62 -19.42 -0.82 1.52
CA GLU A 62 -19.55 -2.16 0.95
C GLU A 62 -19.18 -3.20 2.01
N GLU A 63 -19.77 -4.40 1.92
CA GLU A 63 -19.41 -5.54 2.75
C GLU A 63 -19.02 -6.74 1.89
N TYR A 64 -17.87 -7.34 2.21
CA TYR A 64 -17.37 -8.54 1.53
C TYR A 64 -17.25 -9.69 2.53
N HIS A 65 -17.49 -10.91 2.04
CA HIS A 65 -17.39 -12.12 2.85
C HIS A 65 -16.48 -13.16 2.20
N GLY A 66 -15.58 -13.73 2.99
CA GLY A 66 -14.61 -14.72 2.50
C GLY A 66 -14.27 -15.74 3.57
N ARG A 67 -13.91 -16.96 3.15
CA ARG A 67 -13.43 -18.00 4.11
C ARG A 67 -12.03 -17.70 4.63
N PHE A 68 -11.22 -17.03 3.81
CA PHE A 68 -9.84 -16.72 4.10
C PHE A 68 -9.61 -15.23 3.89
N LEU A 69 -8.74 -14.67 4.72
CA LEU A 69 -8.27 -13.29 4.63
C LEU A 69 -6.75 -13.32 4.57
N VAL A 70 -6.18 -12.62 3.58
CA VAL A 70 -4.74 -12.41 3.47
C VAL A 70 -4.48 -10.93 3.67
N VAL A 71 -3.69 -10.59 4.68
CA VAL A 71 -3.32 -9.19 4.97
C VAL A 71 -2.00 -8.88 4.25
N ALA A 72 -2.05 -7.90 3.34
CA ALA A 72 -0.92 -7.47 2.52
C ALA A 72 -0.81 -5.93 2.46
N THR A 73 -1.07 -5.26 3.59
CA THR A 73 -1.12 -3.79 3.70
C THR A 73 0.26 -3.13 3.73
N GLY A 74 1.33 -3.89 3.96
CA GLY A 74 2.67 -3.36 4.21
C GLY A 74 2.81 -2.76 5.62
N GLU A 75 4.03 -2.39 5.98
CA GLU A 75 4.38 -1.89 7.32
C GLU A 75 4.92 -0.44 7.29
N THR A 76 5.35 0.06 6.14
CA THR A 76 6.18 1.28 6.02
C THR A 76 5.39 2.56 5.68
N THR A 77 4.10 2.61 5.98
CA THR A 77 3.25 3.77 5.62
C THR A 77 3.22 4.85 6.70
N ASP A 78 3.38 4.47 7.97
CA ASP A 78 3.25 5.41 9.09
C ASP A 78 4.63 5.95 9.48
N ALA A 79 4.74 7.29 9.50
CA ALA A 79 5.96 7.96 9.91
C ALA A 79 6.16 7.78 11.42
N PHE A 80 7.34 7.29 11.81
CA PHE A 80 7.75 7.28 13.20
C PHE A 80 8.75 8.41 13.44
N ILE A 81 8.35 9.39 14.26
CA ILE A 81 9.21 10.50 14.67
C ILE A 81 9.55 10.27 16.15
N PRO A 82 10.77 9.83 16.49
CA PRO A 82 11.16 9.68 17.89
C PRO A 82 11.29 11.03 18.57
N GLU A 83 11.19 11.05 19.90
CA GLU A 83 11.60 12.21 20.68
C GLU A 83 13.13 12.38 20.57
N VAL A 84 13.56 13.56 20.12
CA VAL A 84 14.99 13.90 20.00
C VAL A 84 15.23 15.16 20.82
N GLU A 85 16.17 15.08 21.76
CA GLU A 85 16.53 16.20 22.61
C GLU A 85 17.03 17.39 21.77
N GLY A 86 16.52 18.59 22.07
CA GLY A 86 16.85 19.81 21.33
C GLY A 86 16.15 19.97 19.97
N LEU A 87 15.43 18.97 19.47
CA LEU A 87 14.71 19.06 18.18
C LEU A 87 13.63 20.16 18.20
N ASN A 88 12.93 20.32 19.33
CA ASN A 88 11.92 21.38 19.49
C ASN A 88 12.51 22.80 19.51
N SER A 89 13.82 22.94 19.76
CA SER A 89 14.53 24.23 19.75
C SER A 89 15.31 24.49 18.45
N PHE A 90 15.31 23.54 17.52
CA PHE A 90 15.94 23.70 16.22
C PHE A 90 15.09 24.65 15.35
N THR A 91 15.71 25.68 14.78
CA THR A 91 15.02 26.73 14.01
C THR A 91 14.94 26.44 12.51
N GLY A 92 15.61 25.38 12.05
CA GLY A 92 15.56 24.93 10.66
C GLY A 92 14.37 24.02 10.37
N GLU A 93 14.22 23.66 9.11
CA GLU A 93 13.17 22.73 8.67
C GLU A 93 13.48 21.29 9.12
N VAL A 94 12.47 20.60 9.66
CA VAL A 94 12.54 19.19 10.05
C VAL A 94 11.53 18.42 9.20
N LEU A 95 12.01 17.45 8.43
CA LEU A 95 11.19 16.64 7.54
C LEU A 95 11.41 15.15 7.85
N HIS A 96 10.30 14.40 7.93
CA HIS A 96 10.36 12.95 7.83
C HIS A 96 10.51 12.54 6.36
N THR A 97 11.18 11.43 6.07
CA THR A 97 11.43 10.97 4.69
C THR A 97 10.16 10.79 3.86
N THR A 98 9.03 10.50 4.49
CA THR A 98 7.70 10.43 3.86
C THR A 98 7.23 11.76 3.24
N GLN A 99 7.77 12.89 3.71
CA GLN A 99 7.44 14.24 3.24
C GLN A 99 8.36 14.67 2.09
N VAL A 100 9.49 13.99 1.90
CA VAL A 100 10.46 14.32 0.86
C VAL A 100 10.01 13.70 -0.46
N GLN A 101 9.58 14.54 -1.40
CA GLN A 101 9.50 14.16 -2.80
C GLN A 101 10.87 14.36 -3.44
N ILE A 102 11.67 13.30 -3.54
CA ILE A 102 12.91 13.36 -4.31
C ILE A 102 12.50 13.65 -5.76
N GLY A 103 12.88 14.83 -6.25
CA GLY A 103 12.51 15.35 -7.57
C GLY A 103 12.75 14.34 -8.68
N LYS A 104 11.90 14.39 -9.72
CA LYS A 104 11.89 13.53 -10.92
C LYS A 104 13.22 12.80 -11.13
N GLY A 105 13.24 11.50 -10.84
CA GLY A 105 14.36 10.64 -11.20
C GLY A 105 14.70 10.86 -12.67
N ILE A 106 15.94 11.34 -12.88
CA ILE A 106 16.62 11.43 -14.17
C ILE A 106 16.45 10.10 -14.92
#